data_AF-A0A929BTQ5-F1
#
_entry.id   AF-A0A929BTQ5-F1
#
_cell.length_a   1.000
_cell.length_b   1.000
_cell.length_c   1.000
_cell.angle_alpha   90.00
_cell.angle_beta   90.00
_cell.angle_gamma   90.00
#
_symmetry.space_group_name_H-M   'P 1'
#
loop_
_entity.id
_entity.type
_entity.pdbx_description
1 polymer ?
#
loop_
_entity_poly.entity_id
_entity_poly.type
_entity_poly.pdbx_seq_one_letter_code
_entity_poly.pdbx_strand_id
1 'polypeptide(L)' 'AMEGVIREVIESANSGIAIPPGDPTALAKAIIYLADHPQDGIYMGLRGREYIRNHFDRPAQAEKFGHIIEKMVNLDKV' A
#
# COMPACT_ATOMS: atom_id res chain seq x y z
N ALA A 1 11.10 10.89 -13.02
CA ALA A 1 10.89 9.74 -12.13
C ALA A 1 9.44 9.29 -12.28
N MET A 2 9.16 7.99 -12.37
CA MET A 2 7.77 7.52 -12.40
C MET A 2 7.14 7.72 -11.01
N GLU A 3 5.93 8.25 -10.96
CA GLU A 3 5.08 8.17 -9.77
C GLU A 3 4.80 6.69 -9.54
N GLY A 4 5.47 6.10 -8.56
CA GLY A 4 5.34 4.68 -8.28
C GLY A 4 4.01 4.38 -7.61
N VAL A 5 3.32 3.31 -8.03
CA VAL A 5 2.06 2.80 -7.42
C VAL A 5 2.16 2.66 -5.90
N ILE A 6 3.37 2.39 -5.38
CA ILE A 6 3.60 2.28 -3.94
C ILE A 6 3.42 3.61 -3.18
N ARG A 7 3.65 4.76 -3.83
CA ARG A 7 3.45 6.08 -3.23
C ARG A 7 1.97 6.30 -2.90
N GLU A 8 1.09 6.00 -3.85
CA GLU A 8 -0.36 6.11 -3.66
C GLU A 8 -0.84 5.21 -2.51
N VAL A 9 -0.27 4.00 -2.38
CA VAL A 9 -0.58 3.09 -1.27
C VAL A 9 -0.13 3.66 0.08
N ILE A 10 1.08 4.21 0.16
CA ILE A 10 1.61 4.82 1.39
C ILE A 10 0.76 6.04 1.80
N GLU A 11 0.44 6.91 0.85
CA GLU A 11 -0.32 8.14 1.08
C GLU A 11 -1.78 7.82 1.46
N SER A 12 -2.45 6.91 0.74
CA SER A 12 -3.83 6.49 1.04
C SER A 12 -3.95 5.87 2.43
N ALA A 13 -2.93 5.12 2.85
CA ALA A 13 -2.89 4.48 4.15
C ALA A 13 -2.35 5.39 5.26
N ASN A 14 -1.82 6.58 4.95
CA ASN A 14 -1.02 7.40 5.86
C ASN A 14 0.04 6.57 6.63
N SER A 15 0.69 5.64 5.92
CA SER A 15 1.48 4.55 6.51
C SER A 15 3.00 4.75 6.44
N GLY A 16 3.44 5.95 6.06
CA GLY A 16 4.85 6.29 5.95
C GLY A 16 5.07 7.64 5.29
N ILE A 17 6.33 7.93 4.97
CA ILE A 17 6.76 9.17 4.32
C ILE A 17 7.35 8.80 2.96
N ALA A 18 6.64 9.14 1.87
CA ALA A 18 7.15 8.94 0.52
C ALA A 18 8.18 10.02 0.18
N ILE A 19 9.34 9.63 -0.35
CA ILE A 19 10.40 10.54 -0.78
C ILE A 19 10.67 10.42 -2.29
N PRO A 20 11.16 11.50 -2.94
CA PRO A 20 11.63 11.41 -4.32
C PRO A 20 12.84 10.45 -4.44
N PRO A 21 12.92 9.67 -5.53
CA PRO A 21 14.08 8.82 -5.78
C PRO A 21 15.32 9.68 -6.06
N GLY A 22 16.46 9.27 -5.51
CA GLY A 22 17.73 9.99 -5.69
C GLY A 22 17.86 11.28 -4.89
N ASP A 23 16.96 11.55 -3.93
CA ASP A 23 17.06 12.69 -3.02
C ASP A 23 17.55 12.27 -1.62
N PRO A 24 18.88 12.31 -1.37
CA PRO A 24 19.42 11.96 -0.05
C PRO A 24 19.04 12.96 1.04
N THR A 25 18.73 14.21 0.69
CA THR A 25 18.33 15.24 1.67
C THR A 25 16.92 14.98 2.17
N ALA A 26 15.99 14.64 1.28
CA ALA A 26 14.63 14.22 1.65
C ALA A 26 14.66 12.95 2.51
N LEU A 27 15.50 11.98 2.15
CA LEU A 27 15.68 10.75 2.95
C LEU A 27 16.15 11.07 4.38
N ALA A 28 17.21 11.87 4.52
CA ALA A 28 17.74 12.23 5.83
C ALA A 28 16.70 12.96 6.69
N LYS A 29 15.94 13.89 6.10
CA LYS A 29 14.85 14.59 6.79
C LYS A 29 13.76 13.65 7.30
N ALA A 30 13.33 12.69 6.49
CA ALA A 30 12.32 11.71 6.88
C ALA A 30 12.81 10.81 8.04
N ILE A 31 14.08 10.38 7.99
CA ILE A 31 14.69 9.58 9.07
C ILE A 31 14.75 10.37 10.37
N ILE A 32 15.25 11.62 10.33
CA ILE A 32 15.34 12.49 11.50
C ILE A 32 13.95 12.74 12.08
N TYR A 33 12.96 13.06 11.24
CA TYR A 33 11.58 13.27 11.69
C TYR A 33 11.04 12.08 12.48
N LEU A 34 11.19 10.86 11.98
CA LEU A 34 10.71 9.64 12.66
C LEU A 34 11.50 9.32 13.93
N ALA A 35 12.79 9.66 13.98
CA ALA A 35 13.59 9.54 15.18
C ALA A 35 13.12 10.51 16.28
N ASP A 36 12.78 11.74 15.90
CA ASP A 36 12.26 12.76 16.82
C ASP A 36 10.80 12.51 17.23
N HIS A 37 10.02 11.81 16.39
CA HIS A 37 8.58 11.52 16.59
C HIS A 37 8.29 10.02 16.53
N PRO A 38 8.79 9.22 17.50
CA PRO A 38 8.65 7.76 17.45
C PRO A 38 7.20 7.28 17.48
N GLN A 39 6.29 8.03 18.11
CA GLN A 39 4.86 7.71 18.13
C GLN A 39 4.24 7.78 16.74
N ASP A 40 4.64 8.75 15.91
CA ASP A 40 4.15 8.85 14.54
C ASP A 40 4.54 7.62 13.74
N GLY A 41 5.77 7.13 13.91
CA GLY A 41 6.24 5.89 13.30
C GLY A 41 5.39 4.67 13.70
N ILE A 42 5.04 4.56 14.99
CA ILE A 42 4.16 3.49 15.49
C ILE A 42 2.77 3.59 14.84
N TYR A 43 2.16 4.77 14.83
CA TYR A 43 0.85 4.96 14.23
C TYR A 43 0.84 4.74 12.72
N MET A 44 1.90 5.16 12.01
CA MET A 44 2.09 4.87 10.59
C MET A 44 2.13 3.36 10.35
N GLY A 45 2.89 2.61 11.14
CA GLY A 45 2.97 1.15 11.03
C GLY A 45 1.62 0.45 11.31
N LEU A 46 0.88 0.89 12.33
CA LEU A 46 -0.45 0.36 12.64
C LEU A 46 -1.44 0.59 11.49
N ARG A 47 -1.49 1.81 10.93
CA ARG A 47 -2.34 2.13 9.79
C ARG A 47 -1.95 1.34 8.54
N GLY A 48 -0.65 1.19 8.28
CA GLY A 48 -0.16 0.35 7.18
C GLY A 48 -0.64 -1.09 7.29
N ARG A 49 -0.52 -1.69 8.48
CA ARG A 49 -1.00 -3.06 8.72
C ARG A 49 -2.51 -3.18 8.51
N GLU A 50 -3.28 -2.22 9.01
CA GLU A 50 -4.73 -2.19 8.83
C GLU A 50 -5.12 -2.06 7.36
N TYR A 51 -4.48 -1.15 6.63
CA TYR A 51 -4.75 -0.93 5.22
C TYR A 51 -4.51 -2.19 4.38
N ILE A 52 -3.38 -2.87 4.59
CA ILE A 52 -3.05 -4.12 3.89
C ILE A 52 -4.08 -5.21 4.18
N ARG A 53 -4.46 -5.39 5.46
CA ARG A 53 -5.47 -6.37 5.85
C ARG A 53 -6.83 -6.12 5.20
N ASN A 54 -7.21 -4.86 5.01
CA ASN A 54 -8.52 -4.51 4.47
C ASN A 54 -8.57 -4.49 2.93
N HIS A 55 -7.46 -4.23 2.24
CA HIS A 55 -7.45 -4.02 0.78
C HIS A 55 -6.69 -5.10 0.00
N PHE A 56 -5.71 -5.76 0.60
CA PHE A 56 -4.80 -6.70 -0.06
C PHE A 56 -4.84 -8.11 0.53
N ASP A 57 -5.99 -8.51 1.08
CA ASP A 57 -6.22 -9.87 1.56
C ASP A 57 -6.16 -10.89 0.42
N ARG A 58 -5.13 -11.75 0.43
CA ARG A 58 -4.85 -12.68 -0.67
C ARG A 58 -5.97 -13.71 -0.90
N PRO A 59 -6.52 -14.37 0.14
CA PRO A 59 -7.66 -15.28 -0.04
C PRO A 59 -8.86 -14.58 -0.70
N ALA A 60 -9.26 -13.41 -0.22
CA ALA A 60 -10.38 -12.67 -0.79
C ALA A 60 -10.13 -12.24 -2.26
N GLN A 61 -8.89 -11.87 -2.60
CA GLN A 61 -8.54 -11.54 -3.99
C GLN A 61 -8.58 -12.78 -4.89
N ALA A 62 -8.11 -13.94 -4.40
CA ALA A 62 -8.17 -15.19 -5.14
C ALA A 62 -9.61 -15.67 -5.40
N GLU A 63 -10.48 -15.55 -4.40
CA GLU A 63 -11.92 -15.86 -4.53
C GLU A 63 -12.58 -14.97 -5.58
N LYS A 64 -12.37 -13.64 -5.50
CA LYS A 64 -12.87 -12.69 -6.50
C LYS A 64 -12.38 -13.02 -7.91
N PHE A 65 -11.10 -13.35 -8.05
CA PHE A 65 -10.51 -13.72 -9.33
C PHE A 65 -11.12 -15.02 -9.88
N GLY A 66 -11.30 -16.03 -9.03
CA GLY A 66 -11.97 -17.28 -9.37
C GLY A 66 -13.38 -17.05 -9.91
N HIS A 67 -14.19 -16.23 -9.23
CA HIS A 67 -15.54 -15.89 -9.68
C HIS A 67 -15.57 -15.18 -11.03
N ILE A 68 -14.57 -14.37 -11.36
CA ILE A 68 -14.47 -13.73 -12.68
C ILE A 68 -14.25 -14.81 -13.75
N ILE A 69 -13.32 -15.73 -13.52
CA ILE A 69 -13.05 -16.84 -14.46
C ILE A 69 -14.29 -17.72 -14.66
N GLU A 70 -14.97 -18.11 -13.58
CA GLU A 70 -16.20 -18.91 -13.64
C GLU A 70 -17.30 -18.20 -14.44
N LYS A 71 -17.47 -16.89 -14.26
CA LYS A 71 -18.43 -16.09 -15.03
C LYS A 71 -18.10 -16.08 -16.51
N MET A 72 -16.83 -15.96 -16.89
CA MET A 72 -16.41 -15.97 -18.30
C MET A 72 -16.74 -17.32 -18.96
N VAL A 73 -16.44 -18.44 -18.29
CA VAL A 73 -16.76 -19.78 -18.82
C VAL A 73 -18.26 -20.02 -18.98
N ASN A 74 -19.09 -19.45 -18.12
CA ASN A 74 -20.54 -19.59 -18.19
C ASN A 74 -21.19 -18.64 -19.21
N LEU A 75 -20.57 -17.50 -19.52
CA LEU A 75 -21.02 -16.59 -20.57
C LEU A 75 -20.87 -17.20 -21.97
N ASP A 76 -19.87 -18.07 -22.18
CA ASP A 76 -19.65 -18.76 -23.46
C ASP A 76 -20.62 -19.93 -23.71
N LYS A 77 -21.48 -20.27 -22.75
CA LYS A 77 -22.47 -21.37 -22.84
C LYS A 77 -23.90 -20.91 -23.19
N VAL A 78 -24.07 -19.63 -23.50
CA VAL A 78 -25.33 -19.01 -23.98
C VAL A 78 -25.13 -18.55 -25.41
#